data_AF-A0A2D5E7B8-F1
#
_entry.id   AF-A0A2D5E7B8-F1
#
_cell.length_a   1.000
_cell.length_b   1.000
_cell.length_c   1.000
_cell.angle_alpha   90.00
_cell.angle_beta   90.00
_cell.angle_gamma   90.00
#
_symmetry.space_group_name_H-M   'P 1'
#
loop_
_entity.id
_entity.type
_entity.pdbx_description
1 polymer ?
#
loop_
_entity_poly.entity_id
_entity_poly.type
_entity_poly.pdbx_seq_one_letter_code
_entity_poly.pdbx_strand_id
1 'polypeptide(L)'
;MERAHRSHRTDPAPRIDGPLGAFARHPWIPPRGRLRFRTGDMRTTKRNPSKLSISDRAAQVCHPLLQLVTGSPWSRKYDLTISHQHRFIWFRVPKNGTQTLLKSMDSNGVALDVVQAHMIRYPLRAYRDYYKFAVVRNPWDRLVSCWHNKILRKNAFGLPEEVHRRLLEFPAFVDHVAEKDIERCDTHIASQSSLIDLDEIDHLIRMESFEAGVAQVFRDIGIEPFGISSTNRTPTRKPYAEYYTEETRDKVGDIYEKDIRNFNHRF
;
A
#
# COMPACT_ATOMS: atom_id res chain seq x y z
N MET A 1 -66.83 -20.85 -19.64
CA MET A 1 -68.03 -21.31 -18.91
C MET A 1 -67.55 -22.06 -17.68
N GLU A 2 -67.97 -21.84 -16.44
CA GLU A 2 -68.77 -20.82 -15.80
C GLU A 2 -68.54 -21.01 -14.29
N ARG A 3 -68.80 -19.95 -13.54
CA ARG A 3 -68.55 -19.75 -12.11
C ARG A 3 -69.20 -20.79 -11.20
N ALA A 4 -68.66 -20.95 -10.00
CA ALA A 4 -69.49 -21.13 -8.81
C ALA A 4 -68.83 -20.51 -7.56
N HIS A 5 -69.43 -19.42 -7.09
CA HIS A 5 -69.24 -18.79 -5.78
C HIS A 5 -69.70 -19.72 -4.64
N ARG A 6 -69.05 -19.63 -3.47
CA ARG A 6 -69.75 -19.68 -2.17
C ARG A 6 -69.09 -18.73 -1.17
N SER A 7 -69.92 -17.83 -0.65
CA SER A 7 -69.69 -16.97 0.52
C SER A 7 -70.24 -17.66 1.78
N HIS A 8 -69.65 -17.41 2.96
CA HIS A 8 -70.36 -16.81 4.10
C HIS A 8 -69.54 -16.73 5.42
N ARG A 9 -69.70 -15.56 6.09
CA ARG A 9 -69.77 -15.28 7.54
C ARG A 9 -68.49 -15.08 8.40
N THR A 10 -68.19 -13.78 8.64
CA THR A 10 -68.05 -13.03 9.93
C THR A 10 -68.20 -13.83 11.23
N ASP A 11 -67.43 -13.67 12.33
CA ASP A 11 -66.95 -12.52 13.15
C ASP A 11 -66.00 -13.08 14.27
N PRO A 12 -65.44 -12.34 15.27
CA PRO A 12 -64.90 -10.97 15.34
C PRO A 12 -63.48 -10.89 16.00
N ALA A 13 -62.94 -9.68 16.09
CA ALA A 13 -61.61 -9.29 16.60
C ALA A 13 -61.36 -9.48 18.12
N PRO A 14 -60.10 -9.31 18.57
CA PRO A 14 -59.82 -8.62 19.83
C PRO A 14 -59.30 -7.20 19.58
N ARG A 15 -59.99 -6.24 20.18
CA ARG A 15 -59.50 -4.88 20.45
C ARG A 15 -58.43 -4.96 21.53
N ILE A 16 -57.37 -4.17 21.38
CA ILE A 16 -56.65 -3.60 22.52
C ILE A 16 -56.50 -2.11 22.24
N ASP A 17 -57.02 -1.32 23.17
CA ASP A 17 -57.16 0.13 23.14
C ASP A 17 -55.85 0.84 23.54
N GLY A 18 -55.48 1.87 22.75
CA GLY A 18 -54.98 3.19 23.20
C GLY A 18 -53.46 3.43 23.36
N PRO A 19 -52.98 4.70 23.25
CA PRO A 19 -53.53 5.87 22.57
C PRO A 19 -52.58 6.49 21.52
N LEU A 20 -53.18 7.33 20.67
CA LEU A 20 -52.56 8.22 19.69
C LEU A 20 -51.65 9.27 20.35
N GLY A 21 -50.49 9.50 19.75
CA GLY A 21 -49.58 10.61 20.07
C GLY A 21 -48.62 10.87 18.92
N ALA A 22 -49.10 11.53 17.86
CA ALA A 22 -48.24 12.12 16.86
C ALA A 22 -47.65 13.42 17.41
N PHE A 23 -46.33 13.58 17.45
CA PHE A 23 -45.64 14.85 17.17
C PHE A 23 -44.15 14.59 16.90
N ALA A 24 -43.67 15.26 15.85
CA ALA A 24 -42.35 15.13 15.28
C ALA A 24 -41.28 16.01 15.99
N ARG A 25 -40.01 15.72 15.66
CA ARG A 25 -38.78 16.55 15.81
C ARG A 25 -38.20 16.55 17.25
N HIS A 26 -36.94 16.23 17.50
CA HIS A 26 -35.72 16.70 16.86
C HIS A 26 -34.56 15.67 16.92
N PRO A 27 -33.57 15.78 16.01
CA PRO A 27 -32.43 14.89 15.88
C PRO A 27 -31.29 15.27 16.83
N TRP A 28 -30.48 14.27 17.19
CA TRP A 28 -29.24 14.43 17.94
C TRP A 28 -28.32 15.45 17.24
N ILE A 29 -27.93 16.49 17.98
CA ILE A 29 -27.10 17.61 17.52
C ILE A 29 -25.64 17.28 17.83
N PRO A 30 -24.76 17.03 16.86
CA PRO A 30 -23.33 17.12 17.09
C PRO A 30 -22.94 18.60 17.22
N PRO A 31 -21.99 18.96 18.10
CA PRO A 31 -21.62 20.36 18.32
C PRO A 31 -21.07 20.97 17.02
N ARG A 32 -21.74 22.04 16.55
CA ARG A 32 -21.26 22.87 15.45
C ARG A 32 -20.13 23.77 15.96
N GLY A 33 -18.98 23.71 15.29
CA GLY A 33 -18.09 24.85 15.19
C GLY A 33 -16.60 24.53 15.21
N ARG A 34 -16.03 24.18 14.05
CA ARG A 34 -14.80 24.80 13.53
C ARG A 34 -14.75 24.59 12.02
N LEU A 35 -14.38 25.67 11.32
CA LEU A 35 -14.45 25.90 9.87
C LEU A 35 -14.22 24.64 9.01
N ARG A 36 -15.20 24.33 8.15
CA ARG A 36 -14.96 23.55 6.93
C ARG A 36 -14.07 24.39 6.02
N PHE A 37 -12.77 24.11 6.00
CA PHE A 37 -11.98 24.46 4.83
C PHE A 37 -12.39 23.49 3.72
N ARG A 38 -12.98 24.02 2.64
CA ARG A 38 -13.06 23.32 1.36
C ARG A 38 -11.62 23.11 0.90
N THR A 39 -11.05 21.94 1.18
CA THR A 39 -9.89 21.45 0.43
C THR A 39 -10.35 21.30 -1.00
N GLY A 40 -9.98 22.27 -1.85
CA GLY A 40 -10.21 22.18 -3.28
C GLY A 40 -9.52 20.92 -3.79
N ASP A 41 -10.23 20.13 -4.59
CA ASP A 41 -9.70 18.97 -5.29
C ASP A 41 -8.33 19.33 -5.91
N MET A 42 -7.27 18.68 -5.46
CA MET A 42 -5.98 18.77 -6.16
C MET A 42 -6.13 18.04 -7.50
N ARG A 43 -6.14 18.78 -8.60
CA ARG A 43 -6.38 18.23 -9.94
C ARG A 43 -5.06 18.10 -10.69
N THR A 44 -4.74 16.88 -11.10
CA THR A 44 -3.65 16.63 -12.05
C THR A 44 -4.00 17.20 -13.42
N THR A 45 -3.00 17.52 -14.24
CA THR A 45 -3.27 17.98 -15.61
C THR A 45 -4.00 16.90 -16.40
N LYS A 46 -5.01 17.27 -17.21
CA LYS A 46 -5.86 16.35 -18.00
C LYS A 46 -5.09 15.38 -18.93
N ARG A 47 -3.78 15.61 -19.14
CA ARG A 47 -2.94 14.84 -20.07
C ARG A 47 -1.73 14.17 -19.41
N ASN A 48 -1.51 14.34 -18.10
CA ASN A 48 -0.43 13.66 -17.41
C ASN A 48 -0.73 13.50 -15.90
N PRO A 49 -1.15 12.30 -15.45
CA PRO A 49 -1.45 12.04 -14.04
C PRO A 49 -0.21 12.06 -13.13
N SER A 50 1.01 12.15 -13.69
CA SER A 50 2.26 12.29 -12.92
C SER A 50 2.72 13.74 -12.71
N LYS A 51 1.97 14.75 -13.20
CA LYS A 51 2.31 16.18 -13.05
C LYS A 51 1.12 17.01 -12.56
N LEU A 52 1.33 17.71 -11.44
CA LEU A 52 0.43 18.71 -10.86
C LEU A 52 0.28 19.94 -11.78
N SER A 53 -0.86 20.63 -11.70
CA SER A 53 -1.13 21.84 -12.50
C SER A 53 -0.21 23.01 -12.11
N ILE A 54 -0.06 24.01 -12.99
CA ILE A 54 0.82 25.19 -12.73
C ILE A 54 0.34 26.00 -11.52
N SER A 55 -0.97 26.10 -11.30
CA SER A 55 -1.56 26.74 -10.11
C SER A 55 -1.24 25.96 -8.82
N ASP A 56 -1.16 24.63 -8.89
CA ASP A 56 -0.82 23.78 -7.74
C ASP A 56 0.69 23.73 -7.49
N ARG A 57 1.52 23.83 -8.53
CA ARG A 57 2.97 24.06 -8.39
C ARG A 57 3.27 25.38 -7.70
N ALA A 58 2.53 26.44 -8.01
CA ALA A 58 2.67 27.73 -7.33
C ALA A 58 2.18 27.67 -5.87
N ALA A 59 1.11 26.94 -5.59
CA ALA A 59 0.68 26.64 -4.22
C ALA A 59 1.74 25.82 -3.44
N GLN A 60 2.51 24.98 -4.13
CA GLN A 60 3.60 24.19 -3.57
C GLN A 60 4.87 25.02 -3.26
N VAL A 61 5.09 26.12 -3.99
CA VAL A 61 6.30 26.96 -3.87
C VAL A 61 6.07 28.15 -2.92
N CYS A 62 4.86 28.70 -2.84
CA CYS A 62 4.62 29.98 -2.16
C CYS A 62 3.86 29.88 -0.83
N HIS A 63 3.54 28.70 -0.31
CA HIS A 63 2.81 28.60 0.95
C HIS A 63 3.77 28.59 2.15
N PRO A 64 3.78 29.62 3.03
CA PRO A 64 4.67 29.68 4.19
C PRO A 64 4.47 28.52 5.16
N LEU A 65 3.28 27.89 5.17
CA LEU A 65 3.03 26.70 5.98
C LEU A 65 3.55 25.40 5.34
N LEU A 66 4.00 25.37 4.07
CA LEU A 66 4.65 24.16 3.54
C LEU A 66 6.04 23.94 4.14
N GLN A 67 6.73 24.97 4.64
CA GLN A 67 7.92 24.74 5.47
C GLN A 67 7.59 24.07 6.80
N LEU A 68 6.34 24.22 7.30
CA LEU A 68 5.82 23.55 8.50
C LEU A 68 5.12 22.19 8.19
N VAL A 69 4.76 21.94 6.93
CA VAL A 69 3.87 20.83 6.51
C VAL A 69 4.51 19.88 5.47
N THR A 70 5.74 20.10 5.00
CA THR A 70 6.40 19.16 4.06
C THR A 70 7.26 18.09 4.72
N GLY A 71 7.25 18.03 6.06
CA GLY A 71 8.34 17.40 6.78
C GLY A 71 9.62 18.23 6.62
N SER A 72 10.58 18.00 7.52
CA SER A 72 11.89 18.64 7.43
C SER A 72 12.51 18.37 6.05
N PRO A 73 13.26 19.31 5.42
CA PRO A 73 14.08 19.00 4.24
C PRO A 73 15.02 17.80 4.48
N TRP A 74 15.34 17.56 5.75
CA TRP A 74 16.14 16.45 6.26
C TRP A 74 15.35 15.15 6.45
N SER A 75 14.02 15.16 6.28
CA SER A 75 13.20 13.95 6.38
C SER A 75 13.38 13.08 5.14
N ARG A 76 13.33 11.76 5.36
CA ARG A 76 13.44 10.74 4.32
C ARG A 76 12.27 10.82 3.34
N LYS A 77 12.50 10.26 2.16
CA LYS A 77 11.54 10.18 1.05
C LYS A 77 11.12 8.73 0.88
N TYR A 78 9.85 8.52 0.54
CA TYR A 78 9.24 7.20 0.48
C TYR A 78 8.36 7.04 -0.77
N ASP A 79 8.15 5.79 -1.16
CA ASP A 79 7.18 5.43 -2.18
C ASP A 79 5.84 5.14 -1.50
N LEU A 80 4.85 6.02 -1.67
CA LEU A 80 3.61 6.00 -0.87
C LEU A 80 2.36 5.80 -1.73
N THR A 81 1.43 4.95 -1.26
CA THR A 81 0.02 4.96 -1.65
C THR A 81 -0.78 5.53 -0.48
N ILE A 82 -1.73 6.44 -0.73
CA ILE A 82 -2.52 7.09 0.32
C ILE A 82 -4.01 7.00 -0.02
N SER A 83 -4.82 6.68 0.98
CA SER A 83 -6.27 6.84 0.94
C SER A 83 -6.69 7.78 2.07
N HIS A 84 -7.33 8.89 1.73
CA HIS A 84 -7.94 9.83 2.67
C HIS A 84 -9.30 9.34 3.15
N GLN A 85 -10.06 8.67 2.27
CA GLN A 85 -11.35 8.06 2.62
C GLN A 85 -11.18 7.00 3.72
N HIS A 86 -10.22 6.10 3.54
CA HIS A 86 -9.92 5.01 4.48
C HIS A 86 -8.81 5.36 5.48
N ARG A 87 -8.26 6.57 5.39
CA ARG A 87 -7.25 7.14 6.29
C ARG A 87 -6.05 6.21 6.51
N PHE A 88 -5.43 5.77 5.42
CA PHE A 88 -4.19 4.98 5.49
C PHE A 88 -3.06 5.50 4.61
N ILE A 89 -1.83 5.18 5.00
CA ILE A 89 -0.63 5.29 4.17
C ILE A 89 0.00 3.91 4.05
N TRP A 90 0.29 3.52 2.81
CA TRP A 90 1.04 2.33 2.51
C TRP A 90 2.44 2.69 2.00
N PHE A 91 3.46 2.31 2.77
CA PHE A 91 4.87 2.38 2.38
C PHE A 91 5.17 1.23 1.42
N ARG A 92 5.34 1.56 0.15
CA ARG A 92 5.56 0.57 -0.90
C ARG A 92 7.03 0.22 -1.01
N VAL A 93 7.32 -1.03 -0.72
CA VAL A 93 8.62 -1.64 -1.00
C VAL A 93 8.54 -2.38 -2.35
N PRO A 94 9.40 -2.06 -3.32
CA PRO A 94 9.45 -2.81 -4.57
C PRO A 94 9.72 -4.29 -4.31
N LYS A 95 9.13 -5.14 -5.17
CA LYS A 95 9.24 -6.61 -5.16
C LYS A 95 8.49 -7.32 -4.03
N ASN A 96 7.58 -6.61 -3.35
CA ASN A 96 6.76 -7.13 -2.24
C ASN A 96 5.26 -7.14 -2.58
N GLY A 97 4.89 -7.65 -3.76
CA GLY A 97 3.48 -7.85 -4.11
C GLY A 97 2.68 -6.57 -4.43
N THR A 98 3.34 -5.45 -4.74
CA THR A 98 2.68 -4.15 -4.98
C THR A 98 1.52 -4.22 -5.96
N GLN A 99 1.71 -4.86 -7.12
CA GLN A 99 0.67 -4.94 -8.14
C GLN A 99 -0.50 -5.83 -7.70
N THR A 100 -0.23 -6.89 -6.92
CA THR A 100 -1.28 -7.72 -6.33
C THR A 100 -2.12 -6.92 -5.35
N LEU A 101 -1.48 -6.20 -4.42
CA LEU A 101 -2.21 -5.44 -3.41
C LEU A 101 -3.02 -4.29 -4.03
N LEU A 102 -2.48 -3.59 -5.04
CA LEU A 102 -3.25 -2.59 -5.79
C LEU A 102 -4.50 -3.20 -6.45
N LYS A 103 -4.37 -4.39 -7.06
CA LYS A 103 -5.52 -5.09 -7.65
C LYS A 103 -6.52 -5.53 -6.58
N SER A 104 -6.06 -6.01 -5.43
CA SER A 104 -6.94 -6.38 -4.31
C SER A 104 -7.68 -5.16 -3.77
N MET A 105 -7.01 -4.01 -3.61
CA MET A 105 -7.64 -2.75 -3.22
C MET A 105 -8.73 -2.33 -4.21
N ASP A 106 -8.41 -2.31 -5.50
CA ASP A 106 -9.35 -1.97 -6.57
C ASP A 106 -10.58 -2.91 -6.56
N SER A 107 -10.33 -4.22 -6.49
CA SER A 107 -11.40 -5.23 -6.48
C SER A 107 -12.28 -5.13 -5.23
N ASN A 108 -11.75 -4.66 -4.10
CA ASN A 108 -12.49 -4.47 -2.85
C ASN A 108 -13.08 -3.04 -2.71
N GLY A 109 -13.03 -2.23 -3.77
CA GLY A 109 -13.62 -0.89 -3.78
C GLY A 109 -12.88 0.13 -2.90
N VAL A 110 -11.60 -0.08 -2.62
CA VAL A 110 -10.77 0.84 -1.83
C VAL A 110 -10.45 2.06 -2.68
N ALA A 111 -10.96 3.23 -2.29
CA ALA A 111 -10.63 4.48 -2.96
C ALA A 111 -9.20 4.93 -2.62
N LEU A 112 -8.38 5.24 -3.63
CA LEU A 112 -6.99 5.69 -3.48
C LEU A 112 -6.84 7.12 -4.02
N ASP A 113 -6.40 8.05 -3.18
CA ASP A 113 -6.18 9.45 -3.53
C ASP A 113 -4.80 9.68 -4.13
N VAL A 114 -3.79 8.97 -3.60
CA VAL A 114 -2.43 8.98 -4.13
C VAL A 114 -2.06 7.56 -4.50
N VAL A 115 -1.91 7.31 -5.80
CA VAL A 115 -1.51 6.02 -6.34
C VAL A 115 -0.08 6.14 -6.84
N GLN A 116 0.79 5.23 -6.40
CA GLN A 116 2.12 5.08 -6.99
C GLN A 116 3.07 6.30 -6.90
N ALA A 117 2.88 7.22 -5.94
CA ALA A 117 3.79 8.35 -5.73
C ALA A 117 5.20 7.90 -5.31
N HIS A 118 6.21 8.38 -6.01
CA HIS A 118 7.60 7.95 -5.86
C HIS A 118 8.45 8.99 -5.15
N MET A 119 9.22 8.57 -4.15
CA MET A 119 10.19 9.39 -3.41
C MET A 119 9.63 10.74 -2.91
N ILE A 120 8.44 10.68 -2.30
CA ILE A 120 7.78 11.84 -1.70
C ILE A 120 7.99 11.88 -0.19
N ARG A 121 7.85 13.07 0.40
CA ARG A 121 7.78 13.26 1.85
C ARG A 121 6.32 13.33 2.28
N TYR A 122 6.04 12.93 3.52
CA TYR A 122 4.73 13.11 4.12
C TYR A 122 4.85 13.81 5.49
N PRO A 123 3.99 14.79 5.79
CA PRO A 123 3.95 15.42 7.11
C PRO A 123 3.42 14.47 8.20
N LEU A 124 4.30 14.02 9.08
CA LEU A 124 3.94 13.18 10.24
C LEU A 124 2.73 13.72 11.01
N ARG A 125 2.71 15.04 11.29
CA ARG A 125 1.62 15.66 12.06
C ARG A 125 0.26 15.62 11.35
N ALA A 126 0.23 15.73 10.02
CA ALA A 126 -1.03 15.74 9.27
C ALA A 126 -1.60 14.33 9.06
N TYR A 127 -0.75 13.31 9.19
CA TYR A 127 -1.09 11.91 9.01
C TYR A 127 -0.93 11.08 10.30
N ARG A 128 -0.89 11.75 11.46
CA ARG A 128 -0.70 11.11 12.77
C ARG A 128 -1.77 10.06 13.06
N ASP A 129 -2.98 10.33 12.60
CA ASP A 129 -4.17 9.52 12.79
C ASP A 129 -4.50 8.65 11.55
N TYR A 130 -3.53 8.45 10.66
CA TYR A 130 -3.62 7.49 9.56
C TYR A 130 -3.02 6.17 9.97
N TYR A 131 -3.67 5.08 9.58
CA TYR A 131 -3.12 3.74 9.67
C TYR A 131 -1.98 3.57 8.66
N LYS A 132 -0.81 3.16 9.13
CA LYS A 132 0.43 3.09 8.36
C LYS A 132 0.88 1.64 8.26
N PHE A 133 1.06 1.14 7.05
CA PHE A 133 1.51 -0.24 6.87
C PHE A 133 2.47 -0.42 5.70
N ALA A 134 3.17 -1.54 5.70
CA ALA A 134 4.07 -1.95 4.63
C ALA A 134 3.98 -3.46 4.40
N VAL A 135 4.48 -3.90 3.25
CA VAL A 135 4.71 -5.32 2.98
C VAL A 135 6.22 -5.55 2.97
N VAL A 136 6.70 -6.51 3.75
CA VAL A 136 8.10 -6.95 3.82
C VAL A 136 8.25 -8.36 3.28
N ARG A 137 9.42 -8.66 2.72
CA ARG A 137 9.75 -9.96 2.14
C ARG A 137 11.09 -10.42 2.65
N ASN A 138 11.26 -11.74 2.77
CA ASN A 138 12.57 -12.34 2.95
C ASN A 138 13.61 -11.71 1.98
N PRO A 139 14.72 -11.11 2.47
CA PRO A 139 15.69 -10.40 1.62
C PRO A 139 16.30 -11.28 0.52
N TRP A 140 16.58 -12.56 0.82
CA TRP A 140 17.11 -13.50 -0.16
C TRP A 140 16.13 -13.75 -1.30
N ASP A 141 14.85 -13.94 -1.00
CA ASP A 141 13.80 -14.10 -2.01
C ASP A 141 13.51 -12.80 -2.77
N ARG A 142 13.57 -11.65 -2.07
CA ARG A 142 13.40 -10.32 -2.68
C ARG A 142 14.49 -10.04 -3.71
N LEU A 143 15.75 -10.36 -3.40
CA LEU A 143 16.87 -10.15 -4.31
C LEU A 143 16.77 -11.02 -5.56
N VAL A 144 16.44 -12.31 -5.43
CA VAL A 144 16.19 -13.19 -6.58
C VAL A 144 15.02 -12.65 -7.42
N SER A 145 13.97 -12.14 -6.79
CA SER A 145 12.84 -11.51 -7.50
C SER A 145 13.26 -10.24 -8.26
N CYS A 146 14.18 -9.45 -7.69
CA CYS A 146 14.78 -8.30 -8.36
C CYS A 146 15.56 -8.75 -9.60
N TRP A 147 16.52 -9.65 -9.43
CA TRP A 147 17.37 -10.18 -10.49
C TRP A 147 16.56 -10.70 -11.69
N HIS A 148 15.59 -11.59 -11.44
CA HIS A 148 14.69 -12.11 -12.49
C HIS A 148 13.99 -11.00 -13.28
N ASN A 149 13.53 -9.96 -12.60
CA ASN A 149 12.72 -8.92 -13.22
C ASN A 149 13.51 -7.76 -13.84
N LYS A 150 14.68 -7.47 -13.29
CA LYS A 150 15.48 -6.27 -13.58
C LYS A 150 16.77 -6.55 -14.32
N ILE A 151 17.15 -7.83 -14.40
CA ILE A 151 18.32 -8.30 -15.15
C ILE A 151 17.87 -9.30 -16.22
N LEU A 152 17.26 -10.43 -15.85
CA LEU A 152 16.95 -11.50 -16.82
C LEU A 152 15.86 -11.10 -17.83
N ARG A 153 14.76 -10.51 -17.36
CA ARG A 153 13.64 -10.13 -18.26
C ARG A 153 13.91 -8.86 -19.07
N LYS A 154 14.75 -7.96 -18.54
CA LYS A 154 15.08 -6.68 -19.15
C LYS A 154 16.26 -6.06 -18.40
N ASN A 155 17.07 -5.27 -19.08
CA ASN A 155 18.11 -4.44 -18.47
C ASN A 155 17.48 -3.16 -17.86
N ALA A 156 16.78 -3.31 -16.73
CA ALA A 156 15.99 -2.21 -16.16
C ALA A 156 16.83 -1.14 -15.47
N PHE A 157 18.10 -1.44 -15.15
CA PHE A 157 19.03 -0.50 -14.56
C PHE A 157 19.81 0.31 -15.61
N GLY A 158 19.61 0.05 -16.91
CA GLY A 158 20.31 0.77 -17.98
C GLY A 158 21.82 0.49 -18.01
N LEU A 159 22.21 -0.74 -17.66
CA LEU A 159 23.62 -1.14 -17.59
C LEU A 159 24.23 -1.23 -18.99
N PRO A 160 25.54 -0.97 -19.14
CA PRO A 160 26.24 -1.31 -20.37
C PRO A 160 26.08 -2.80 -20.71
N GLU A 161 25.98 -3.14 -21.99
CA GLU A 161 25.72 -4.51 -22.47
C GLU A 161 26.68 -5.55 -21.88
N GLU A 162 27.97 -5.23 -21.81
CA GLU A 162 28.99 -6.11 -21.24
C GLU A 162 28.75 -6.38 -19.74
N VAL A 163 28.36 -5.34 -18.99
CA VAL A 163 28.03 -5.46 -17.57
C VAL A 163 26.76 -6.28 -17.42
N HIS A 164 25.70 -5.95 -18.17
CA HIS A 164 24.42 -6.67 -18.12
C HIS A 164 24.59 -8.17 -18.40
N ARG A 165 25.41 -8.54 -19.39
CA ARG A 165 25.72 -9.93 -19.72
C ARG A 165 26.36 -10.67 -18.55
N ARG A 166 27.29 -10.05 -17.82
CA ARG A 166 27.87 -10.66 -16.61
C ARG A 166 26.83 -10.86 -15.51
N LEU A 167 25.95 -9.87 -15.32
CA LEU A 167 24.92 -9.94 -14.27
C LEU A 167 23.79 -10.95 -14.59
N LEU A 168 23.78 -11.54 -15.80
CA LEU A 168 22.92 -12.69 -16.09
C LEU A 168 23.24 -13.91 -15.22
N GLU A 169 24.42 -13.96 -14.60
CA GLU A 169 24.77 -14.93 -13.57
C GLU A 169 24.43 -14.36 -12.19
N PHE A 170 23.68 -15.13 -11.38
CA PHE A 170 23.19 -14.65 -10.09
C PHE A 170 24.31 -14.27 -9.10
N PRO A 171 25.41 -15.05 -8.95
CA PRO A 171 26.52 -14.65 -8.09
C PRO A 171 27.13 -13.29 -8.47
N ALA A 172 27.34 -13.04 -9.77
CA ALA A 172 27.85 -11.76 -10.25
C ALA A 172 26.88 -10.60 -9.95
N PHE A 173 25.56 -10.86 -9.99
CA PHE A 173 24.58 -9.88 -9.55
C PHE A 173 24.64 -9.60 -8.04
N VAL A 174 24.87 -10.61 -7.20
CA VAL A 174 25.07 -10.41 -5.76
C VAL A 174 26.31 -9.56 -5.50
N ASP A 175 27.42 -9.84 -6.17
CA ASP A 175 28.65 -9.05 -6.04
C ASP A 175 28.43 -7.58 -6.46
N HIS A 176 27.70 -7.37 -7.55
CA HIS A 176 27.34 -6.01 -7.98
C HIS A 176 26.50 -5.24 -6.95
N VAL A 177 25.65 -5.95 -6.20
CA VAL A 177 24.83 -5.34 -5.14
C VAL A 177 25.67 -5.09 -3.89
N ALA A 178 26.64 -5.95 -3.57
CA ALA A 178 27.56 -5.79 -2.44
C ALA A 178 28.39 -4.49 -2.52
N GLU A 179 28.66 -3.99 -3.73
CA GLU A 179 29.37 -2.73 -3.98
C GLU A 179 28.50 -1.48 -3.70
N LYS A 180 27.20 -1.63 -3.42
CA LYS A 180 26.28 -0.51 -3.24
C LYS A 180 26.07 -0.17 -1.77
N ASP A 181 25.92 1.12 -1.48
CA ASP A 181 25.29 1.56 -0.24
C ASP A 181 23.79 1.24 -0.29
N ILE A 182 23.39 0.13 0.33
CA ILE A 182 21.99 -0.34 0.36
C ILE A 182 21.02 0.59 1.06
N GLU A 183 21.50 1.56 1.84
CA GLU A 183 20.63 2.58 2.44
C GLU A 183 20.36 3.74 1.46
N ARG A 184 21.14 3.86 0.38
CA ARG A 184 21.12 5.01 -0.56
C ARG A 184 21.26 4.62 -2.04
N CYS A 185 20.68 3.49 -2.43
CA CYS A 185 20.71 3.02 -3.82
C CYS A 185 19.29 2.90 -4.42
N ASP A 186 19.19 2.29 -5.60
CA ASP A 186 17.91 2.05 -6.28
C ASP A 186 16.95 1.25 -5.37
N THR A 187 15.69 1.68 -5.28
CA THR A 187 14.68 1.11 -4.36
C THR A 187 14.40 -0.38 -4.59
N HIS A 188 14.77 -0.94 -5.74
CA HIS A 188 14.62 -2.37 -6.03
C HIS A 188 15.66 -3.25 -5.34
N ILE A 189 16.81 -2.68 -4.95
CA ILE A 189 17.89 -3.37 -4.22
C ILE A 189 18.19 -2.73 -2.86
N ALA A 190 17.66 -1.55 -2.56
CA ALA A 190 17.83 -0.91 -1.26
C ALA A 190 17.24 -1.74 -0.10
N SER A 191 17.75 -1.54 1.11
CA SER A 191 17.17 -2.10 2.34
C SER A 191 15.68 -1.74 2.45
N GLN A 192 14.85 -2.69 2.86
CA GLN A 192 13.43 -2.46 3.11
C GLN A 192 13.23 -1.54 4.31
N SER A 193 14.11 -1.64 5.32
CA SER A 193 14.13 -0.75 6.49
C SER A 193 14.42 0.70 6.12
N SER A 194 15.13 0.97 5.01
CA SER A 194 15.36 2.35 4.54
C SER A 194 14.17 2.92 3.76
N LEU A 195 13.31 2.04 3.23
CA LEU A 195 12.13 2.37 2.41
C LEU A 195 10.82 2.46 3.22
N ILE A 196 10.86 2.17 4.51
CA ILE A 196 9.72 2.22 5.43
C ILE A 196 10.07 3.19 6.56
N ASP A 197 9.09 3.99 6.96
CA ASP A 197 9.18 4.78 8.19
C ASP A 197 8.85 3.87 9.38
N LEU A 198 9.84 3.11 9.87
CA LEU A 198 9.64 2.09 10.90
C LEU A 198 9.22 2.66 12.25
N ASP A 199 9.47 3.95 12.50
CA ASP A 199 9.08 4.62 13.74
C ASP A 199 7.58 4.94 13.78
N GLU A 200 6.93 4.97 12.62
CA GLU A 200 5.53 5.41 12.45
C GLU A 200 4.61 4.28 11.94
N ILE A 201 5.15 3.09 11.72
CA ILE A 201 4.46 1.95 11.12
C ILE A 201 3.54 1.25 12.14
N ASP A 202 2.28 1.04 11.78
CA ASP A 202 1.29 0.34 12.60
C ASP A 202 1.27 -1.16 12.30
N HIS A 203 1.52 -1.56 11.05
CA HIS A 203 1.48 -2.97 10.64
C HIS A 203 2.49 -3.34 9.53
N LEU A 204 3.10 -4.51 9.67
CA LEU A 204 3.99 -5.11 8.67
C LEU A 204 3.41 -6.43 8.17
N ILE A 205 3.01 -6.46 6.90
CA ILE A 205 2.57 -7.67 6.22
C ILE A 205 3.82 -8.44 5.77
N ARG A 206 3.90 -9.71 6.12
CA ARG A 206 4.92 -10.62 5.59
C ARG A 206 4.46 -11.24 4.29
N MET A 207 5.34 -11.28 3.28
CA MET A 207 5.02 -11.93 1.99
C MET A 207 4.66 -13.41 2.12
N GLU A 208 5.19 -14.11 3.13
CA GLU A 208 4.88 -15.52 3.40
C GLU A 208 3.45 -15.71 3.93
N SER A 209 2.84 -14.65 4.48
CA SER A 209 1.47 -14.62 5.00
C SER A 209 0.67 -13.48 4.36
N PHE A 210 0.95 -13.21 3.07
CA PHE A 210 0.46 -12.03 2.37
C PHE A 210 -1.07 -11.90 2.42
N GLU A 211 -1.80 -12.97 2.09
CA GLU A 211 -3.27 -12.93 2.02
C GLU A 211 -3.89 -12.62 3.38
N ALA A 212 -3.39 -13.26 4.44
CA ALA A 212 -3.84 -13.03 5.81
C ALA A 212 -3.53 -11.59 6.28
N GLY A 213 -2.34 -11.07 5.98
CA GLY A 213 -1.96 -9.71 6.34
C GLY A 213 -2.75 -8.65 5.57
N VAL A 214 -3.01 -8.86 4.27
CA VAL A 214 -3.87 -7.96 3.50
C VAL A 214 -5.31 -8.00 4.02
N ALA A 215 -5.82 -9.17 4.38
CA ALA A 215 -7.14 -9.30 4.98
C ALA A 215 -7.23 -8.55 6.32
N GLN A 216 -6.15 -8.55 7.11
CA GLN A 216 -6.08 -7.77 8.34
C GLN A 216 -6.12 -6.27 8.06
N VAL A 217 -5.33 -5.78 7.10
CA VAL A 217 -5.36 -4.37 6.71
C VAL A 217 -6.76 -3.94 6.26
N PHE A 218 -7.47 -4.76 5.48
CA PHE A 218 -8.83 -4.44 5.07
C PHE A 218 -9.78 -4.32 6.26
N ARG A 219 -9.71 -5.24 7.22
CA ARG A 219 -10.50 -5.14 8.47
C ARG A 219 -10.15 -3.89 9.27
N ASP A 220 -8.86 -3.57 9.40
CA ASP A 220 -8.38 -2.39 10.15
C ASP A 220 -8.87 -1.07 9.53
N ILE A 221 -9.08 -1.03 8.20
CA ILE A 221 -9.63 0.13 7.50
C ILE A 221 -11.16 0.06 7.28
N GLY A 222 -11.84 -0.88 7.93
CA GLY A 222 -13.30 -1.01 7.94
C GLY A 222 -13.90 -1.67 6.70
N ILE A 223 -13.16 -2.54 6.02
CA ILE A 223 -13.59 -3.25 4.81
C ILE A 223 -13.59 -4.75 5.08
N GLU A 224 -14.71 -5.41 4.80
CA GLU A 224 -14.77 -6.87 4.85
C GLU A 224 -14.09 -7.45 3.60
N PRO A 225 -12.98 -8.20 3.73
CA PRO A 225 -12.17 -8.62 2.59
C PRO A 225 -12.86 -9.69 1.74
N PHE A 226 -12.86 -9.53 0.42
CA PHE A 226 -13.16 -10.60 -0.53
C PHE A 226 -12.12 -10.70 -1.66
N GLY A 227 -11.85 -11.93 -2.14
CA GLY A 227 -11.02 -12.13 -3.33
C GLY A 227 -9.55 -11.73 -3.21
N ILE A 228 -8.95 -11.84 -2.02
CA ILE A 228 -7.51 -11.63 -1.84
C ILE A 228 -6.76 -12.87 -2.34
N SER A 229 -6.41 -12.90 -3.64
CA SER A 229 -5.59 -13.97 -4.21
C SER A 229 -4.21 -13.46 -4.61
N SER A 230 -3.17 -14.10 -4.09
CA SER A 230 -1.78 -13.83 -4.45
C SER A 230 -1.40 -14.44 -5.81
N THR A 231 -1.86 -13.86 -6.91
CA THR A 231 -1.65 -14.43 -8.26
C THR A 231 -0.21 -14.29 -8.81
N ASN A 232 0.71 -13.65 -8.07
CA ASN A 232 2.04 -13.28 -8.57
C ASN A 232 3.17 -14.28 -8.27
N ARG A 233 2.84 -15.55 -8.00
CA ARG A 233 3.84 -16.63 -8.10
C ARG A 233 4.10 -16.91 -9.56
N THR A 234 5.26 -16.48 -10.08
CA THR A 234 5.70 -16.89 -11.42
C THR A 234 5.91 -18.41 -11.38
N PRO A 235 5.08 -19.23 -12.04
CA PRO A 235 5.09 -20.69 -11.87
C PRO A 235 6.42 -21.32 -12.31
N THR A 236 7.15 -20.64 -13.18
CA THR A 236 8.41 -21.10 -13.77
C THR A 236 9.65 -20.77 -12.93
N ARG A 237 9.50 -20.08 -11.79
CA ARG A 237 10.64 -19.73 -10.93
C ARG A 237 10.85 -20.83 -9.88
N LYS A 238 12.08 -21.30 -9.76
CA LYS A 238 12.51 -22.21 -8.69
C LYS A 238 12.32 -21.54 -7.31
N PRO A 239 12.21 -22.32 -6.22
CA PRO A 239 12.44 -21.82 -4.86
C PRO A 239 13.69 -20.93 -4.81
N TYR A 240 13.62 -19.80 -4.08
CA TYR A 240 14.73 -18.82 -4.09
C TYR A 240 16.04 -19.44 -3.58
N ALA A 241 15.96 -20.38 -2.64
CA ALA A 241 17.13 -21.01 -2.04
C ALA A 241 17.99 -21.74 -3.08
N GLU A 242 17.39 -22.27 -4.14
CA GLU A 242 18.11 -22.97 -5.22
C GLU A 242 18.99 -22.07 -6.09
N TYR A 243 18.86 -20.73 -5.97
CA TYR A 243 19.73 -19.79 -6.67
C TYR A 243 21.02 -19.49 -5.88
N TYR A 244 21.08 -19.87 -4.61
CA TYR A 244 22.18 -19.50 -3.73
C TYR A 244 23.19 -20.64 -3.57
N THR A 245 24.46 -20.28 -3.65
CA THR A 245 25.56 -20.98 -3.01
C THR A 245 25.64 -20.57 -1.54
N GLU A 246 26.41 -21.29 -0.72
CA GLU A 246 26.68 -20.87 0.66
C GLU A 246 27.30 -19.47 0.71
N GLU A 247 28.29 -19.20 -0.15
CA GLU A 247 28.96 -17.90 -0.23
C GLU A 247 27.97 -16.76 -0.56
N THR A 248 27.13 -16.94 -1.58
CA THR A 248 26.17 -15.89 -1.98
C THR A 248 25.05 -15.73 -0.96
N ARG A 249 24.66 -16.80 -0.27
CA ARG A 249 23.69 -16.73 0.84
C ARG A 249 24.24 -15.86 1.96
N ASP A 250 25.46 -16.13 2.40
CA ASP A 250 26.07 -15.44 3.52
C ASP A 250 26.34 -13.97 3.17
N LYS A 251 26.85 -13.70 1.95
CA LYS A 251 27.04 -12.34 1.43
C LYS A 251 25.74 -11.53 1.41
N VAL A 252 24.62 -12.11 0.97
CA VAL A 252 23.31 -11.44 1.02
C VAL A 252 22.80 -11.29 2.45
N GLY A 253 23.15 -12.22 3.34
CA GLY A 253 22.94 -12.12 4.78
C GLY A 253 23.59 -10.86 5.36
N ASP A 254 24.84 -10.60 4.99
CA ASP A 254 25.59 -9.42 5.43
C ASP A 254 25.03 -8.13 4.83
N ILE A 255 24.77 -8.12 3.51
CA ILE A 255 24.22 -6.95 2.79
C ILE A 255 22.91 -6.47 3.43
N TYR A 256 22.04 -7.41 3.83
CA TYR A 256 20.71 -7.11 4.35
C TYR A 256 20.54 -7.44 5.84
N GLU A 257 21.64 -7.48 6.60
CA GLU A 257 21.64 -7.87 8.03
C GLU A 257 20.58 -7.09 8.82
N LYS A 258 20.50 -5.78 8.59
CA LYS A 258 19.53 -4.91 9.24
C LYS A 258 18.08 -5.29 8.95
N ASP A 259 17.75 -5.62 7.70
CA ASP A 259 16.40 -6.08 7.34
C ASP A 259 16.10 -7.45 7.97
N ILE A 260 17.08 -8.35 7.95
CA ILE A 260 16.97 -9.69 8.55
C ILE A 260 16.66 -9.57 10.04
N ARG A 261 17.38 -8.69 10.75
CA ARG A 261 17.17 -8.44 12.17
C ARG A 261 15.83 -7.76 12.45
N ASN A 262 15.53 -6.67 11.74
CA ASN A 262 14.32 -5.87 11.97
C ASN A 262 13.04 -6.66 11.69
N PHE A 263 13.07 -7.54 10.68
CA PHE A 263 11.90 -8.31 10.26
C PHE A 263 11.99 -9.79 10.65
N ASN A 264 13.00 -10.21 11.41
CA ASN A 264 13.20 -11.59 11.86
C ASN A 264 13.05 -12.61 10.70
N HIS A 265 13.80 -12.39 9.63
CA HIS A 265 13.90 -13.35 8.52
C HIS A 265 15.02 -14.36 8.77
N ARG A 266 14.91 -15.52 8.14
CA ARG A 266 15.94 -16.56 8.09
C ARG A 266 15.97 -17.12 6.68
N PHE A 267 17.11 -17.66 6.28
CA PHE A 267 17.26 -18.29 4.97
C PHE A 267 16.39 -19.54 4.87
#